data_AF-A0A399IKC0-F1
#
_entry.id   AF-A0A399IKC0-F1
#
_cell.length_a   1.000
_cell.length_b   1.000
_cell.length_c   1.000
_cell.angle_alpha   90.00
_cell.angle_beta   90.00
_cell.angle_gamma   90.00
#
_symmetry.space_group_name_H-M   'P 1'
#
loop_
_entity.id
_entity.type
_entity.pdbx_description
1 polymer ?
#
loop_
_entity_poly.entity_id
_entity_poly.type
_entity_poly.pdbx_seq_one_letter_code
_entity_poly.pdbx_strand_id
1 'polypeptide(L)'
;MSVLTIKDVPCTVTVISHEMSEITFTLPNDMIRPMKYFMESFAELFAGIAWKVRIDRKTIDHNNVAQIEEARNEYDKYTADVQSVYQKHILSGMETDAAFKQTTREIKLQYPASSYDRVRNILIKSGAFKKSGYYNKKSVAM
;
A
#
# COMPACT_ATOMS: atom_id res chain seq x y z
N MET A 1 7.58 -34.48 -16.39
CA MET A 1 6.53 -33.55 -15.95
C MET A 1 6.47 -32.43 -16.97
N SER A 2 5.40 -32.38 -17.79
CA SER A 2 5.17 -31.29 -18.73
C SER A 2 4.77 -30.03 -17.95
N VAL A 3 5.52 -28.94 -18.14
CA VAL A 3 5.17 -27.63 -17.58
C VAL A 3 3.96 -27.12 -18.35
N LEU A 4 2.84 -26.92 -17.66
CA LEU A 4 1.64 -26.32 -18.22
C LEU A 4 1.96 -24.85 -18.52
N THR A 5 2.10 -24.50 -19.80
CA THR A 5 2.26 -23.11 -20.21
C THR A 5 0.90 -22.46 -20.35
N ILE A 6 0.77 -21.16 -20.02
CA ILE A 6 -0.52 -20.42 -20.09
C ILE A 6 -1.18 -20.53 -21.48
N LYS A 7 -0.39 -20.73 -22.54
CA LYS A 7 -0.86 -20.94 -23.91
C LYS A 7 -1.69 -22.21 -24.10
N ASP A 8 -1.57 -23.17 -23.19
CA ASP A 8 -2.23 -24.48 -23.26
C ASP A 8 -3.52 -24.54 -22.43
N VAL A 9 -3.87 -23.45 -21.74
CA VAL A 9 -5.10 -23.35 -20.96
C VAL A 9 -6.27 -23.11 -21.92
N PRO A 10 -7.29 -23.99 -21.95
CA PRO A 10 -8.46 -23.76 -22.77
C PRO A 10 -9.13 -22.43 -22.42
N CYS A 11 -9.26 -21.54 -23.39
CA CYS A 11 -9.97 -20.29 -23.23
C CYS A 11 -11.00 -20.09 -24.34
N THR A 12 -12.08 -19.41 -23.99
CA THR A 12 -13.10 -18.95 -24.93
C THR A 12 -13.03 -17.43 -24.94
N VAL A 13 -12.93 -16.83 -26.13
CA VAL A 13 -12.94 -15.37 -26.31
C VAL A 13 -14.27 -14.99 -26.93
N THR A 14 -15.04 -14.18 -26.22
CA THR A 14 -16.33 -13.65 -26.67
C THR A 14 -16.18 -12.15 -26.89
N VAL A 15 -16.33 -11.69 -28.13
CA VAL A 15 -16.29 -10.26 -28.45
C VAL A 15 -17.63 -9.64 -28.04
N ILE A 16 -17.61 -8.69 -27.11
CA ILE A 16 -18.80 -8.00 -26.61
C ILE A 16 -19.08 -6.74 -27.44
N SER A 17 -18.03 -6.00 -27.81
CA SER A 17 -18.13 -4.78 -28.62
C SER A 17 -16.82 -4.53 -29.39
N HIS A 18 -16.77 -3.44 -30.17
CA HIS A 18 -15.56 -3.00 -30.86
C HIS A 18 -14.39 -2.69 -29.90
N GLU A 19 -14.68 -2.39 -28.63
CA GLU A 19 -13.67 -2.01 -27.62
C GLU A 19 -13.52 -3.04 -26.50
N MET A 20 -14.38 -4.06 -26.44
CA MET A 20 -14.41 -4.98 -25.31
C MET A 20 -14.56 -6.43 -25.76
N SER A 21 -13.72 -7.29 -25.18
CA SER A 21 -13.80 -8.74 -25.31
C SER A 21 -13.75 -9.37 -23.92
N GLU A 22 -14.58 -10.40 -23.72
CA GLU A 22 -14.55 -11.26 -22.55
C GLU A 22 -13.72 -12.50 -22.87
N ILE A 23 -12.87 -12.91 -21.91
CA ILE A 23 -12.06 -14.12 -22.03
C ILE A 23 -12.38 -15.03 -20.84
N THR A 24 -12.95 -16.19 -21.13
CA THR A 24 -13.28 -17.21 -20.13
C THR A 24 -12.24 -18.32 -20.19
N PHE A 25 -11.57 -18.60 -19.06
CA PHE A 25 -10.62 -19.71 -18.94
C PHE A 25 -11.27 -20.91 -18.26
N THR A 26 -11.03 -22.11 -18.77
CA THR A 26 -11.42 -23.36 -18.10
C THR A 26 -10.19 -23.95 -17.41
N LEU A 27 -10.22 -23.98 -16.09
CA LEU A 27 -9.11 -24.45 -15.27
C LEU A 27 -9.49 -25.73 -14.51
N PRO A 28 -8.54 -26.66 -14.30
CA PRO A 28 -8.70 -27.73 -13.33
C PRO A 28 -9.02 -27.18 -11.92
N ASN A 29 -9.86 -27.88 -11.16
CA ASN A 29 -10.32 -27.42 -9.83
C ASN A 29 -9.17 -27.16 -8.84
N ASP A 30 -8.09 -27.93 -8.93
CA ASP A 30 -6.87 -27.78 -8.12
C ASP A 30 -6.09 -26.49 -8.45
N MET A 31 -6.30 -25.88 -9.62
CA MET A 31 -5.67 -24.64 -10.07
C MET A 31 -6.48 -23.38 -9.75
N ILE A 32 -7.74 -23.52 -9.32
CA ILE A 32 -8.60 -22.37 -8.99
C ILE A 32 -8.03 -21.55 -7.83
N ARG A 33 -7.60 -22.21 -6.76
CA ARG A 33 -7.08 -21.53 -5.56
C ARG A 33 -5.75 -20.80 -5.85
N PRO A 34 -4.75 -21.41 -6.50
CA PRO A 34 -3.55 -20.70 -6.96
C PRO A 34 -3.85 -19.50 -7.88
N MET A 35 -4.77 -19.66 -8.84
CA MET A 35 -5.14 -18.58 -9.76
C MET A 35 -5.79 -17.40 -9.03
N LYS A 36 -6.65 -17.68 -8.04
CA LYS A 36 -7.24 -16.64 -7.19
C LYS A 36 -6.16 -15.82 -6.48
N TYR A 37 -5.20 -16.48 -5.82
CA TYR A 37 -4.11 -15.78 -5.14
C TYR A 37 -3.23 -14.96 -6.10
N PHE A 38 -3.00 -15.47 -7.30
CA PHE A 38 -2.29 -14.74 -8.35
C PHE A 38 -3.02 -13.45 -8.74
N MET A 39 -4.33 -13.53 -9.00
CA MET A 39 -5.15 -12.37 -9.36
C MET A 39 -5.24 -11.35 -8.21
N GLU A 40 -5.39 -11.81 -6.97
CA GLU A 40 -5.36 -10.93 -5.78
C GLU A 40 -4.01 -10.22 -5.65
N SER A 41 -2.89 -10.93 -5.83
CA SER A 41 -1.54 -10.36 -5.80
C SER A 41 -1.31 -9.34 -6.92
N PHE A 42 -1.85 -9.60 -8.12
CA PHE A 42 -1.81 -8.68 -9.25
C PHE A 42 -2.63 -7.41 -8.97
N ALA A 43 -3.83 -7.56 -8.39
CA ALA A 43 -4.66 -6.43 -7.98
C ALA A 43 -3.96 -5.58 -6.91
N GLU A 44 -3.32 -6.19 -5.92
CA GLU A 44 -2.51 -5.50 -4.92
C GLU A 44 -1.30 -4.78 -5.52
N LEU A 45 -0.62 -5.38 -6.50
CA LEU A 45 0.48 -4.75 -7.23
C LEU A 45 0.01 -3.49 -7.95
N PHE A 46 -1.09 -3.57 -8.71
CA PHE A 46 -1.64 -2.42 -9.42
C PHE A 46 -2.20 -1.36 -8.47
N ALA A 47 -2.85 -1.74 -7.38
CA ALA A 47 -3.27 -0.81 -6.33
C ALA A 47 -2.06 -0.10 -5.70
N GLY A 48 -0.97 -0.83 -5.45
CA GLY A 48 0.29 -0.29 -4.94
C GLY A 48 0.96 0.68 -5.92
N ILE A 49 0.98 0.36 -7.22
CA ILE A 49 1.52 1.22 -8.28
C ILE A 49 0.65 2.48 -8.45
N ALA A 50 -0.67 2.33 -8.59
CA ALA A 50 -1.59 3.45 -8.77
C ALA A 50 -1.55 4.40 -7.57
N TRP A 51 -1.54 3.87 -6.35
CA TRP A 51 -1.38 4.67 -5.14
C TRP A 51 -0.02 5.35 -5.08
N LYS A 52 1.07 4.65 -5.43
CA LYS A 52 2.42 5.22 -5.46
C LYS A 52 2.51 6.37 -6.47
N VAL A 53 1.85 6.27 -7.63
CA VAL A 53 1.78 7.33 -8.63
C VAL A 53 0.97 8.54 -8.12
N ARG A 54 -0.16 8.31 -7.43
CA ARG A 54 -0.99 9.40 -6.86
C ARG A 54 -0.27 10.22 -5.79
N ILE A 55 0.50 9.56 -4.94
CA ILE A 55 1.17 10.23 -3.80
C ILE A 55 2.60 10.68 -4.08
N ASP A 56 3.26 10.13 -5.10
CA ASP A 56 4.61 10.52 -5.45
C ASP A 56 4.57 11.82 -6.25
N ARG A 57 4.95 12.90 -5.56
CA ARG A 57 4.96 14.26 -6.08
C ARG A 57 5.76 14.40 -7.38
N LYS A 58 6.67 13.47 -7.69
CA LYS A 58 7.48 13.46 -8.92
C LYS A 58 6.77 12.86 -10.14
N THR A 59 5.72 12.04 -9.96
CA THR A 59 4.99 11.37 -11.05
C THR A 59 3.68 12.05 -11.45
N ILE A 60 3.25 13.06 -10.70
CA ILE A 60 2.12 13.91 -11.08
C ILE A 60 2.57 14.79 -12.25
N ASP A 61 1.77 14.94 -13.31
CA ASP A 61 2.03 15.96 -14.32
C ASP A 61 1.88 17.34 -13.66
N HIS A 62 3.01 18.04 -13.46
CA HIS A 62 3.04 19.30 -12.72
C HIS A 62 2.29 20.44 -13.45
N ASN A 63 1.82 20.19 -14.68
CA ASN A 63 1.03 21.13 -15.46
C ASN A 63 -0.49 20.95 -15.26
N ASN A 64 -0.95 19.87 -14.61
CA ASN A 64 -2.37 19.64 -14.33
C ASN A 64 -2.70 19.97 -12.86
N VAL A 65 -3.11 21.23 -12.65
CA VAL A 65 -3.41 21.80 -11.32
C VAL A 65 -4.43 20.97 -10.53
N ALA A 66 -5.44 20.42 -11.20
CA ALA A 66 -6.49 19.62 -10.54
C ALA A 66 -5.95 18.32 -9.94
N GLN A 67 -5.04 17.62 -10.64
CA GLN A 67 -4.44 16.39 -10.14
C GLN A 67 -3.45 16.63 -8.99
N ILE A 68 -2.76 17.79 -9.00
CA ILE A 68 -1.88 18.21 -7.91
C ILE A 68 -2.69 18.46 -6.63
N GLU A 69 -3.83 19.12 -6.77
CA GLU A 69 -4.69 19.48 -5.63
C GLU A 69 -5.38 18.24 -5.05
N GLU A 70 -5.83 17.31 -5.89
CA GLU A 70 -6.37 16.01 -5.46
C GLU A 70 -5.31 15.18 -4.71
N ALA A 71 -4.11 15.03 -5.27
CA ALA A 71 -3.02 14.30 -4.61
C ALA A 71 -2.59 14.95 -3.27
N ARG A 72 -2.61 16.28 -3.19
CA ARG A 72 -2.32 17.01 -1.95
C ARG A 72 -3.40 16.75 -0.90
N ASN A 73 -4.67 16.81 -1.28
CA ASN A 73 -5.79 16.51 -0.38
C ASN A 73 -5.76 15.07 0.12
N GLU A 74 -5.45 14.10 -0.76
CA GLU A 74 -5.26 12.69 -0.35
C GLU A 74 -4.09 12.53 0.64
N TYR A 75 -2.97 13.22 0.41
CA TYR A 75 -1.81 13.18 1.31
C TYR A 75 -2.09 13.85 2.67
N ASP A 76 -2.81 14.98 2.68
CA ASP A 76 -3.18 15.69 3.90
C ASP A 76 -4.15 14.84 4.74
N LYS A 77 -5.12 14.18 4.09
CA LYS A 77 -6.02 13.22 4.74
C LYS A 77 -5.25 12.04 5.33
N TYR A 78 -4.36 11.42 4.56
CA TYR A 78 -3.49 10.35 5.04
C TYR A 78 -2.66 10.76 6.27
N THR A 79 -2.12 11.98 6.26
CA THR A 79 -1.34 12.52 7.38
C THR A 79 -2.19 12.71 8.64
N ALA A 80 -3.41 13.22 8.49
CA ALA A 80 -4.36 13.39 9.59
C ALA A 80 -4.78 12.03 10.19
N ASP A 81 -5.06 11.05 9.35
CA ASP A 81 -5.44 9.70 9.79
C ASP A 81 -4.32 9.03 10.58
N VAL A 82 -3.08 9.12 10.10
CA VAL A 82 -1.90 8.59 10.82
C VAL A 82 -1.78 9.20 12.23
N GLN A 83 -1.93 10.52 12.35
CA GLN A 83 -1.84 11.21 13.64
C GLN A 83 -3.01 10.82 14.56
N SER A 84 -4.23 10.80 14.03
CA SER A 84 -5.44 10.46 14.77
C SER A 84 -5.40 9.04 15.33
N VAL A 85 -5.04 8.05 14.49
CA VAL A 85 -4.92 6.65 14.91
C VAL A 85 -3.82 6.49 15.96
N TYR A 86 -2.66 7.13 15.78
CA TYR A 86 -1.59 7.08 16.78
C TYR A 86 -2.02 7.71 18.11
N GLN A 87 -2.67 8.88 18.07
CA GLN A 87 -3.15 9.56 19.27
C GLN A 87 -4.20 8.73 20.01
N LYS A 88 -5.12 8.08 19.29
CA LYS A 88 -6.10 7.15 19.86
C LYS A 88 -5.41 6.03 20.63
N HIS A 89 -4.36 5.43 20.07
CA HIS A 89 -3.60 4.36 20.73
C HIS A 89 -2.86 4.86 21.98
N ILE A 90 -2.24 6.03 21.91
CA ILE A 90 -1.59 6.66 23.08
C ILE A 90 -2.61 6.97 24.18
N LEU A 91 -3.76 7.56 23.85
CA LEU A 91 -4.83 7.87 24.81
C LEU A 91 -5.45 6.63 25.44
N SER A 92 -5.40 5.49 24.75
CA SER A 92 -5.79 4.19 25.31
C SER A 92 -4.77 3.58 26.29
N GLY A 93 -3.66 4.27 26.54
CA GLY A 93 -2.62 3.84 27.47
C GLY A 93 -1.56 2.92 26.85
N MET A 94 -1.47 2.82 25.52
CA MET A 94 -0.40 2.06 24.89
C MET A 94 0.95 2.76 24.98
N GLU A 95 1.99 1.97 25.22
CA GLU A 95 3.38 2.37 25.08
C GLU A 95 3.68 2.85 23.65
N THR A 96 4.54 3.86 23.52
CA THR A 96 4.80 4.56 22.25
C THR A 96 5.22 3.64 21.10
N ASP A 97 6.06 2.63 21.36
CA ASP A 97 6.50 1.66 20.35
C ASP A 97 5.37 0.69 19.94
N ALA A 98 4.54 0.27 20.89
CA ALA A 98 3.39 -0.59 20.64
C ALA A 98 2.31 0.18 19.85
N ALA A 99 2.01 1.41 20.25
CA ALA A 99 1.12 2.31 19.54
C ALA A 99 1.59 2.54 18.10
N PHE A 100 2.88 2.80 17.88
CA PHE A 100 3.41 3.02 16.54
C PHE A 100 3.32 1.78 15.64
N LYS A 101 3.64 0.59 16.15
CA LYS A 101 3.47 -0.67 15.41
C LYS A 101 2.01 -0.91 15.07
N GLN A 102 1.10 -0.64 15.99
CA GLN A 102 -0.33 -0.81 15.79
C GLN A 102 -0.90 0.20 14.78
N THR A 103 -0.52 1.48 14.89
CA THR A 103 -0.84 2.50 13.89
C THR A 103 -0.36 2.10 12.51
N THR A 104 0.88 1.60 12.39
CA THR A 104 1.41 1.20 11.08
C THR A 104 0.59 0.07 10.46
N ARG A 105 0.15 -0.91 11.26
CA ARG A 105 -0.71 -2.01 10.80
C ARG A 105 -2.08 -1.51 10.35
N GLU A 106 -2.73 -0.69 11.17
CA GLU A 106 -4.07 -0.15 10.89
C GLU A 106 -4.07 0.77 9.66
N ILE A 107 -3.07 1.65 9.57
CA ILE A 107 -2.88 2.54 8.42
C ILE A 107 -2.54 1.74 7.15
N LYS A 108 -1.78 0.64 7.25
CA LYS A 108 -1.48 -0.21 6.08
C LYS A 108 -2.73 -0.88 5.51
N LEU A 109 -3.71 -1.21 6.35
CA LEU A 109 -4.99 -1.78 5.89
C LEU A 109 -5.83 -0.76 5.12
N GLN A 110 -5.85 0.50 5.58
CA GLN A 110 -6.57 1.58 4.90
C GLN A 110 -5.81 2.13 3.68
N TYR A 111 -4.48 2.11 3.74
CA TYR A 111 -3.57 2.66 2.75
C TYR A 111 -2.51 1.61 2.37
N PRO A 112 -2.79 0.72 1.40
CA PRO A 112 -1.96 -0.44 1.08
C PRO A 112 -0.51 -0.13 0.70
N ALA A 113 -0.21 1.06 0.20
CA ALA A 113 1.16 1.50 -0.11
C ALA A 113 1.79 2.41 0.96
N SER A 114 1.16 2.53 2.13
CA SER A 114 1.82 3.04 3.32
C SER A 114 3.01 2.15 3.70
N SER A 115 4.05 2.75 4.27
CA SER A 115 5.22 2.02 4.77
C SER A 115 5.56 2.50 6.18
N TYR A 116 6.22 1.63 6.93
CA TYR A 116 6.71 1.93 8.27
C TYR A 116 7.46 3.27 8.34
N ASP A 117 8.39 3.51 7.39
CA ASP A 117 9.15 4.76 7.34
C ASP A 117 8.29 5.99 7.04
N ARG A 118 7.25 5.85 6.21
CA ARG A 118 6.32 6.97 5.92
C ARG A 118 5.51 7.35 7.15
N VAL A 119 4.93 6.38 7.85
CA VAL A 119 4.20 6.60 9.10
C VAL A 119 5.13 7.22 10.14
N ARG A 120 6.35 6.67 10.29
CA ARG A 120 7.37 7.21 11.21
C ARG A 120 7.69 8.68 10.91
N ASN A 121 7.96 9.01 9.65
CA ASN A 121 8.31 10.36 9.24
C ASN A 121 7.16 11.35 9.48
N ILE A 122 5.91 10.94 9.26
CA ILE A 122 4.73 11.76 9.57
C ILE A 122 4.65 12.04 11.07
N LEU A 123 4.74 11.00 11.90
CA LEU A 123 4.64 11.15 13.35
C LEU A 123 5.80 11.98 13.92
N ILE A 124 7.02 11.83 13.40
CA ILE A 124 8.16 12.69 13.76
C ILE A 124 7.92 14.14 13.36
N LYS A 125 7.48 14.40 12.12
CA LYS A 125 7.20 15.77 11.65
C LYS A 125 6.07 16.44 12.43
N SER A 126 5.10 15.66 12.90
CA SER A 126 4.00 16.15 13.73
C SER A 126 4.37 16.44 15.19
N GLY A 127 5.57 16.03 15.63
CA GLY A 127 5.98 16.13 17.03
C GLY A 127 5.39 15.04 17.94
N ALA A 128 4.48 14.20 17.45
CA ALA A 128 3.85 13.11 18.22
C ALA A 128 4.81 11.94 18.55
N PHE A 129 5.89 11.79 17.80
CA PHE A 129 6.89 10.73 17.99
C PHE A 129 8.30 11.31 18.03
N LYS A 130 9.04 11.03 19.10
CA LYS A 130 10.45 11.49 19.20
C LYS A 130 11.30 10.71 18.20
N LYS A 131 12.20 11.41 17.51
CA LYS A 131 13.25 10.79 16.68
C LYS A 131 14.22 10.03 17.59
N SER A 132 13.85 8.83 18.05
CA SER A 132 14.78 7.97 18.78
C SER A 132 15.90 7.58 17.81
N GLY A 133 17.09 8.10 18.11
CA GLY A 133 18.31 7.78 17.38
C GLY A 133 18.67 6.32 17.64
N TYR A 134 18.35 5.43 16.71
CA TYR A 134 18.99 4.12 16.63
C TYR A 134 20.43 4.29 16.12
N TYR A 135 21.27 4.96 16.90
CA TYR A 135 22.74 4.92 16.88
C TYR A 135 23.29 5.47 18.21
N ASN A 136 22.96 4.85 19.34
CA ASN A 136 23.89 4.86 20.47
C ASN A 136 24.88 3.71 20.22
N LYS A 137 25.87 3.95 19.36
CA LYS A 137 27.14 3.22 19.48
C LYS A 137 27.66 3.56 20.87
N LYS A 138 27.76 2.54 21.70
CA LYS A 138 28.35 2.53 23.05
C LYS A 138 29.30 3.71 23.24
N SER A 139 28.96 4.62 24.16
CA SER A 139 29.99 5.26 24.96
C SER A 139 30.65 4.13 25.76
N VAL A 140 31.69 3.53 25.19
CA VAL A 140 32.69 2.85 25.99
C VAL A 140 33.33 3.98 26.79
N ALA A 141 32.88 4.12 28.04
CA ALA A 141 33.66 4.84 29.03
C ALA A 141 34.97 4.06 29.19
N MET A 142 36.07 4.70 28.79
CA MET A 142 37.42 4.36 29.18
C MET A 142 38.04 5.63 29.73
#